data_AF-A0A0H4KJP9-F1
#
_entry.id   AF-A0A0H4KJP9-F1
#
_cell.length_a   1.000
_cell.length_b   1.000
_cell.length_c   1.000
_cell.angle_alpha   90.00
_cell.angle_beta   90.00
_cell.angle_gamma   90.00
#
_symmetry.space_group_name_H-M   'P 1'
#
loop_
_entity.id
_entity.type
_entity.pdbx_description
1 polymer ?
#
loop_
_entity_poly.entity_id
_entity_poly.type
_entity_poly.pdbx_seq_one_letter_code
_entity_poly.pdbx_strand_id
1 'polypeptide(L)' 'MRKIHAYMTQDQKEQAVSLLKEDIKELQQEQLQQEQKGYPRVVRDAIEETIQRYTKDVEYLTNELKK' A
#
# COMPACT_ATOMS: atom_id res chain seq x y z
N MET A 1 11.46 -6.04 0.11
CA MET A 1 10.99 -5.53 1.41
C MET A 1 11.84 -4.35 1.85
N ARG A 2 11.22 -3.26 2.30
CA ARG A 2 11.96 -2.07 2.75
C ARG A 2 12.65 -2.36 4.08
N LYS A 3 13.94 -2.01 4.20
CA LYS A 3 14.72 -2.23 5.41
C LYS A 3 14.14 -1.53 6.64
N ILE A 4 13.39 -0.45 6.44
CA ILE A 4 12.81 0.37 7.52
C ILE A 4 11.84 -0.41 8.42
N HIS A 5 11.10 -1.39 7.88
CA HIS A 5 10.12 -2.17 8.64
C HIS A 5 10.76 -3.07 9.71
N ALA A 6 12.04 -3.43 9.56
CA ALA A 6 12.78 -4.22 10.54
C ALA A 6 13.11 -3.45 11.83
N TYR A 7 13.07 -2.11 11.76
CA TYR A 7 13.39 -1.23 12.89
C TYR A 7 12.15 -0.64 13.57
N MET A 8 10.95 -1.03 13.12
CA MET A 8 9.68 -0.58 13.71
C MET A 8 9.34 -1.38 14.96
N THR A 9 8.82 -0.71 15.99
CA THR A 9 8.17 -1.36 17.14
C THR A 9 6.85 -2.02 16.72
N GLN A 10 6.29 -2.86 17.58
CA GLN A 10 5.00 -3.50 17.32
C GLN A 10 3.89 -2.48 17.02
N ASP A 11 3.71 -1.47 17.89
CA ASP A 11 2.73 -0.40 17.70
C ASP A 11 2.93 0.36 16.38
N GLN A 12 4.19 0.64 16.01
CA GLN A 12 4.50 1.30 14.74
C GLN A 12 4.16 0.43 13.54
N LYS A 13 4.36 -0.88 13.63
CA LYS A 13 3.96 -1.84 12.58
C LYS A 13 2.44 -1.89 12.45
N GLU A 14 1.70 -1.90 13.55
CA GLU A 14 0.22 -1.88 13.56
C GLU A 14 -0.32 -0.59 12.92
N GLN A 15 0.23 0.56 13.32
CA GLN A 15 -0.13 1.85 12.74
C GLN A 15 0.19 1.90 11.24
N ALA A 16 1.37 1.42 10.84
CA ALA A 16 1.76 1.36 9.44
C ALA A 16 0.82 0.47 8.61
N VAL A 17 0.39 -0.68 9.14
CA VAL A 17 -0.59 -1.55 8.47
C VAL A 17 -1.93 -0.84 8.29
N SER A 18 -2.39 -0.09 9.29
CA SER A 18 -3.65 0.66 9.20
C SER A 18 -3.57 1.72 8.10
N LEU A 19 -2.52 2.55 8.12
CA LEU A 19 -2.32 3.61 7.13
C LEU A 19 -2.17 3.05 5.71
N LEU A 20 -1.38 1.99 5.52
CA LEU A 20 -1.21 1.36 4.21
C LEU A 20 -2.53 0.80 3.65
N LYS A 21 -3.42 0.29 4.51
CA LYS A 21 -4.74 -0.19 4.09
C LYS A 21 -5.66 0.96 3.65
N GLU A 22 -5.60 2.09 4.34
CA GLU A 22 -6.32 3.31 3.94
C GLU A 22 -5.81 3.82 2.59
N ASP A 23 -4.49 3.95 2.43
CA ASP A 23 -3.86 4.36 1.17
C ASP A 23 -4.24 3.43 0.00
N ILE A 24 -4.19 2.10 0.21
CA ILE A 24 -4.60 1.14 -0.82
C ILE A 24 -6.06 1.37 -1.23
N LYS A 25 -6.95 1.62 -0.26
CA LYS A 25 -8.37 1.85 -0.53
C LYS A 25 -8.57 3.13 -1.34
N GLU A 26 -7.85 4.21 -1.00
CA GLU A 26 -7.89 5.47 -1.77
C GLU A 26 -7.37 5.27 -3.20
N LEU A 27 -6.24 4.58 -3.37
CA LEU A 27 -5.67 4.30 -4.68
C LEU A 27 -6.59 3.42 -5.54
N GLN A 28 -7.28 2.45 -4.93
CA GLN A 28 -8.30 1.64 -5.64
C GLN A 28 -9.48 2.50 -6.08
N GLN A 29 -9.97 3.42 -5.25
CA GLN A 29 -11.03 4.36 -5.63
C GLN A 29 -10.59 5.30 -6.76
N GLU A 30 -9.32 5.74 -6.72
CA GLU A 30 -8.72 6.55 -7.77
C GLU A 30 -8.63 5.77 -9.09
N GLN A 31 -8.28 4.49 -9.03
CA GLN A 31 -8.22 3.59 -10.17
C GLN A 31 -9.60 3.39 -10.83
N LEU A 32 -10.69 3.39 -10.05
CA LEU A 32 -12.06 3.33 -10.61
C LEU A 32 -12.43 4.60 -11.39
N GLN A 33 -11.84 5.74 -11.03
CA GLN A 33 -12.09 7.04 -11.67
C GLN A 33 -11.12 7.35 -12.81
N GLN A 34 -10.11 6.51 -13.04
CA GLN A 34 -9.01 6.78 -13.98
C GLN A 34 -9.47 7.00 -15.43
N GLU A 35 -10.53 6.31 -15.87
CA GLU A 35 -11.09 6.46 -17.22
C GLU A 35 -11.79 7.82 -17.37
N GLN A 36 -12.52 8.26 -16.34
CA GLN A 36 -13.20 9.55 -16.31
C GLN A 36 -12.19 10.71 -16.22
N LYS A 37 -11.10 10.52 -15.49
CA LYS A 37 -10.02 11.50 -15.34
C LYS A 37 -9.04 11.52 -16.52
N GLY A 38 -9.16 10.58 -17.46
CA GLY A 38 -8.31 10.52 -18.66
C GLY A 38 -6.84 10.24 -18.37
N TYR A 39 -6.55 9.42 -17.36
CA TYR A 39 -5.16 9.20 -16.92
C TYR A 39 -4.29 8.53 -18.00
N PRO A 40 -3.10 9.11 -18.29
CA PRO A 40 -2.12 8.46 -19.14
C PRO A 40 -1.78 7.06 -18.62
N ARG A 41 -1.44 6.14 -19.51
CA ARG A 41 -1.08 4.76 -19.15
C ARG A 41 0.00 4.70 -18.06
N VAL A 42 1.02 5.55 -18.16
CA VAL A 42 2.10 5.63 -17.15
C VAL A 42 1.60 5.93 -15.73
N VAL A 43 0.52 6.71 -15.59
CA VAL A 43 -0.07 7.03 -14.29
C VAL A 43 -0.87 5.83 -13.77
N ARG A 44 -1.61 5.15 -14.65
CA ARG A 44 -2.38 3.95 -14.30
C ARG A 44 -1.45 2.81 -13.85
N ASP A 45 -0.38 2.58 -14.59
CA ASP A 45 0.64 1.58 -14.27
C ASP A 45 1.32 1.91 -12.92
N ALA A 46 1.58 3.19 -12.64
CA ALA A 46 2.17 3.62 -11.37
C ALA A 46 1.22 3.42 -10.17
N ILE A 47 -0.09 3.68 -10.34
CA ILE A 47 -1.11 3.43 -9.32
C ILE A 47 -1.18 1.92 -9.02
N GLU A 48 -1.25 1.09 -10.06
CA GLU A 48 -1.31 -0.36 -9.91
C GLU A 48 -0.06 -0.92 -9.23
N GLU A 49 1.13 -0.47 -9.64
CA GLU A 49 2.39 -0.88 -9.01
C GLU A 49 2.44 -0.48 -7.53
N THR A 50 1.94 0.72 -7.20
CA THR A 50 1.91 1.21 -5.82
C THR A 50 0.98 0.36 -4.96
N ILE A 51 -0.21 0.03 -5.44
CA ILE A 51 -1.15 -0.87 -4.76
C ILE A 51 -0.50 -2.23 -4.49
N GLN A 52 0.16 -2.82 -5.49
CA GLN A 52 0.83 -4.12 -5.33
C GLN A 52 1.97 -4.05 -4.31
N ARG A 53 2.76 -2.98 -4.31
CA ARG A 53 3.85 -2.78 -3.33
C ARG A 53 3.30 -2.65 -1.92
N TYR A 54 2.28 -1.82 -1.72
CA TYR A 54 1.68 -1.61 -0.40
C TYR A 54 1.02 -2.87 0.13
N THR A 55 0.38 -3.65 -0.74
CA THR A 55 -0.19 -4.95 -0.39
C THR A 55 0.88 -5.91 0.16
N LYS A 56 2.04 -6.01 -0.51
CA LYS A 56 3.18 -6.81 -0.02
C LYS A 56 3.74 -6.31 1.31
N ASP A 57 3.82 -4.99 1.48
CA ASP A 57 4.28 -4.37 2.73
C ASP A 57 3.29 -4.71 3.89
N VAL A 58 1.98 -4.64 3.64
CA VAL A 58 0.93 -5.04 4.61
C VAL A 58 1.01 -6.53 4.97
N GLU A 59 1.14 -7.41 3.98
CA GLU A 59 1.25 -8.86 4.21
C GLU A 59 2.45 -9.20 5.10
N TYR A 60 3.61 -8.61 4.79
CA TYR A 60 4.82 -8.80 5.58
C TYR A 60 4.66 -8.31 7.02
N LEU A 61 4.19 -7.07 7.20
CA LEU A 61 4.01 -6.48 8.53
C LEU A 61 2.99 -7.28 9.35
N THR A 62 1.90 -7.73 8.72
CA THR A 62 0.90 -8.58 9.37
C THR A 62 1.48 -9.94 9.78
N ASN A 63 2.35 -10.53 8.97
CA ASN A 63 3.02 -11.79 9.32
C ASN A 63 4.03 -11.61 10.46
N GLU A 64 4.74 -10.48 10.50
CA GLU A 64 5.66 -10.14 11.59
C GLU A 64 4.94 -9.84 12.91
N LEU A 65 3.72 -9.30 12.86
CA LEU A 65 2.87 -9.09 14.05
C LEU A 65 2.24 -10.37 14.61
N LYS A 66 2.14 -11.42 13.79
CA LYS A 66 1.60 -12.73 14.19
C LYS A 66 2.65 -13.67 14.77
N LYS A 67 3.94 -13.36 14.61
CA LYS A 67 5.06 -14.09 15.20
C LYS A 67 5.24 -13.71 16.66
#